data_AF-R6GXE3-F1
#
_entry.id   AF-R6GXE3-F1
#
_cell.length_a   1.000
_cell.length_b   1.000
_cell.length_c   1.000
_cell.angle_alpha   90.00
_cell.angle_beta   90.00
_cell.angle_gamma   90.00
#
_symmetry.space_group_name_H-M   'P 1'
#
loop_
_entity.id
_entity.type
_entity.pdbx_description
1 polymer ?
#
loop_
_entity_poly.entity_id
_entity_poly.type
_entity_poly.pdbx_seq_one_letter_code
_entity_poly.pdbx_strand_id
1 'polypeptide(L)'
;MDASEAGKKETKRILDEYGETPIKDISPETIARGKAAMESLNKKIGNMPAKGIGTITFKDELRDAFPVFNDELDTSFLIELLHYFPMDKVYISTGSYDQYLYDLEKTIIDNYDVGNYQVSFFYAHLIFMSYVYYCVERANQLQPDRMKDVFYPINAYNGRSDKPDLEHYNSIYDFSKIPEKEIFKVFRIMGMEHSQIRDLSKYISDRDDYAHATGKGNISEEELIHNVHNIRGYMEVLNGLFLPSVREQYLQYLLERVEYECDSILESAADYIFDNNNSIREIEYLCGLGLRRIQDEKELSKEIYLRLRKEHCAFIEFCIENYGIEAPEGLLGLRDESYLFYRYKNKAKDYVENELGINEYRCVKEGGEFPVYECPECGEKQLVHDVDKCRFHCFACDANYTDEDLAFCERCESLMRKSEDTPICQSCIDDMMKD
;
A
#
# COMPACT_ATOMS: atom_id res chain seq x y z
N MET A 1 -6.86 -40.09 -17.48
CA MET A 1 -5.72 -39.17 -17.69
C MET A 1 -6.12 -37.86 -17.07
N ASP A 2 -5.62 -37.62 -15.86
CA ASP A 2 -6.02 -36.47 -15.05
C ASP A 2 -5.52 -35.16 -15.67
N ALA A 3 -6.35 -34.12 -15.61
CA ALA A 3 -6.02 -32.77 -16.07
C ALA A 3 -4.73 -32.21 -15.41
N SER A 4 -4.39 -32.72 -14.22
CA SER A 4 -3.13 -32.43 -13.51
C SER A 4 -1.88 -32.95 -14.26
N GLU A 5 -2.00 -34.08 -14.95
CA GLU A 5 -0.89 -34.73 -15.64
C GLU A 5 -0.65 -34.11 -17.03
N ALA A 6 -1.71 -33.62 -17.66
CA ALA A 6 -1.64 -32.80 -18.88
C ALA A 6 -1.02 -31.42 -18.59
N GLY A 7 -1.40 -30.78 -17.48
CA GLY A 7 -0.82 -29.51 -17.04
C GLY A 7 0.67 -29.60 -16.75
N LYS A 8 1.12 -30.63 -16.02
CA LYS A 8 2.55 -30.86 -15.72
C LYS A 8 3.38 -31.14 -16.98
N LYS A 9 2.80 -31.80 -17.99
CA LYS A 9 3.46 -32.04 -19.28
C LYS A 9 3.60 -30.76 -20.11
N GLU A 10 2.59 -29.90 -20.09
CA GLU A 10 2.61 -28.61 -20.80
C GLU A 10 3.56 -27.62 -20.13
N THR A 11 3.57 -27.52 -18.80
CA THR A 11 4.52 -26.68 -18.05
C THR A 11 5.97 -27.16 -18.24
N LYS A 12 6.20 -28.48 -18.25
CA LYS A 12 7.53 -29.04 -18.53
C LYS A 12 7.95 -28.78 -19.98
N ARG A 13 7.03 -28.87 -20.94
CA ARG A 13 7.31 -28.56 -22.35
C ARG A 13 7.61 -27.07 -22.57
N ILE A 14 6.92 -26.17 -21.87
CA ILE A 14 7.20 -24.73 -21.88
C ILE A 14 8.56 -24.44 -21.22
N LEU A 15 8.88 -25.07 -20.09
CA LEU A 15 10.19 -24.92 -19.43
C LEU A 15 11.34 -25.49 -20.28
N ASP A 16 11.10 -26.59 -21.00
CA ASP A 16 12.08 -27.20 -21.93
C ASP A 16 12.23 -26.40 -23.24
N GLU A 17 11.22 -25.62 -23.64
CA GLU A 17 11.21 -24.79 -24.87
C GLU A 17 11.77 -23.37 -24.63
N TYR A 18 11.75 -22.88 -23.39
CA TYR A 18 12.19 -21.52 -23.00
C TYR A 18 13.37 -21.48 -22.02
N GLY A 19 13.97 -22.63 -21.70
CA GLY A 19 15.22 -22.70 -20.95
C GLY A 19 16.30 -21.85 -21.63
N GLU A 20 16.83 -20.87 -20.89
CA GLU A 20 17.98 -20.04 -21.26
C GLU A 20 17.84 -19.11 -22.47
N THR A 21 16.73 -18.37 -22.62
CA THR A 21 16.72 -17.23 -23.57
C THR A 21 17.04 -15.91 -22.86
N PRO A 22 18.16 -15.24 -23.15
CA PRO A 22 18.48 -13.94 -22.57
C PRO A 22 17.43 -12.87 -22.97
N ILE A 23 17.12 -11.94 -22.07
CA ILE A 23 16.12 -10.84 -22.21
C ILE A 23 16.18 -10.08 -23.56
N LYS A 24 17.34 -10.05 -24.20
CA LYS A 24 17.62 -9.42 -25.50
C LYS A 24 16.95 -10.09 -26.71
N ASP A 25 16.39 -11.29 -26.55
CA ASP A 25 15.80 -12.08 -27.65
C ASP A 25 14.26 -12.24 -27.57
N ILE A 26 13.58 -11.46 -26.70
CA ILE A 26 12.11 -11.48 -26.60
C ILE A 26 11.49 -10.83 -27.85
N SER A 27 10.61 -11.57 -28.55
CA SER A 27 10.03 -11.09 -29.80
C SER A 27 9.10 -9.86 -29.61
N PRO A 28 9.08 -8.90 -30.55
CA PRO A 28 8.19 -7.74 -30.49
C PRO A 28 6.71 -8.09 -30.36
N GLU A 29 6.27 -9.23 -30.89
CA GLU A 29 4.90 -9.74 -30.77
C GLU A 29 4.55 -10.18 -29.34
N THR A 30 5.54 -10.58 -28.54
CA THR A 30 5.34 -10.96 -27.14
C THR A 30 5.22 -9.71 -26.26
N ILE A 31 6.02 -8.68 -26.55
CA ILE A 31 5.90 -7.36 -25.92
C ILE A 31 4.55 -6.71 -26.27
N ALA A 32 4.10 -6.84 -27.52
CA ALA A 32 2.79 -6.33 -27.95
C ALA A 32 1.61 -7.05 -27.26
N ARG A 33 1.72 -8.37 -27.05
CA ARG A 33 0.72 -9.14 -26.27
C ARG A 33 0.70 -8.73 -24.80
N GLY A 34 1.87 -8.48 -24.19
CA GLY A 34 1.96 -7.94 -22.83
C GLY A 34 1.31 -6.57 -22.69
N LYS A 35 1.56 -5.66 -23.64
CA LYS A 35 0.90 -4.34 -23.67
C LYS A 35 -0.62 -4.43 -23.85
N ALA A 36 -1.09 -5.30 -24.74
CA ALA A 36 -2.54 -5.52 -24.93
C ALA A 36 -3.21 -6.15 -23.69
N ALA A 37 -2.50 -7.02 -22.97
CA ALA A 37 -2.96 -7.56 -21.69
C ALA A 37 -3.04 -6.47 -20.61
N MET A 38 -2.03 -5.58 -20.54
CA MET A 38 -2.00 -4.43 -19.63
C MET A 38 -3.13 -3.43 -19.91
N GLU A 39 -3.37 -3.09 -21.17
CA GLU A 39 -4.49 -2.23 -21.58
C GLU A 39 -5.85 -2.88 -21.28
N SER A 40 -5.97 -4.20 -21.45
CA SER A 40 -7.17 -4.95 -21.06
C SER A 40 -7.34 -5.02 -19.54
N LEU A 41 -6.26 -4.99 -18.75
CA LEU A 41 -6.28 -4.96 -17.30
C LEU A 41 -6.73 -3.58 -16.81
N ASN A 42 -6.15 -2.50 -17.35
CA ASN A 42 -6.54 -1.12 -17.05
C ASN A 42 -8.02 -0.86 -17.37
N LYS A 43 -8.54 -1.48 -18.43
CA LYS A 43 -9.96 -1.39 -18.81
C LYS A 43 -10.89 -2.24 -17.92
N LYS A 44 -10.36 -3.24 -17.22
CA LYS A 44 -11.08 -4.03 -16.20
C LYS A 44 -11.06 -3.36 -14.83
N ILE A 45 -9.96 -2.70 -14.49
CA ILE A 45 -9.78 -1.97 -13.21
C ILE A 45 -10.66 -0.71 -13.18
N GLY A 46 -10.78 0.02 -14.29
CA GLY A 46 -11.59 1.25 -14.37
C GLY A 46 -13.12 1.09 -14.32
N ASN A 47 -13.67 -0.07 -13.94
CA ASN A 47 -15.12 -0.35 -14.00
C ASN A 47 -15.69 -1.21 -12.86
N MET A 48 -15.06 -1.27 -11.68
CA MET A 48 -15.66 -1.95 -10.52
C MET A 48 -16.18 -0.98 -9.47
N PRO A 49 -17.51 -0.89 -9.27
CA PRO A 49 -18.08 -0.50 -7.99
C PRO A 49 -18.51 -1.74 -7.17
N ALA A 50 -18.55 -1.52 -5.86
CA ALA A 50 -19.06 -2.36 -4.76
C ALA A 50 -18.12 -3.44 -4.17
N LYS A 51 -17.92 -3.33 -2.84
CA LYS A 51 -17.33 -4.33 -1.94
C LYS A 51 -17.79 -5.75 -2.32
N GLY A 52 -16.86 -6.52 -2.88
CA GLY A 52 -16.93 -7.96 -2.97
C GLY A 52 -15.92 -8.56 -2.00
N ILE A 53 -16.42 -9.39 -1.08
CA ILE A 53 -15.68 -10.36 -0.24
C ILE A 53 -14.27 -10.67 -0.79
N GLY A 54 -13.23 -10.25 -0.06
CA GLY A 54 -11.84 -10.67 -0.26
C GLY A 54 -11.09 -9.97 -1.39
N THR A 55 -10.91 -8.65 -1.32
CA THR A 55 -9.81 -8.01 -2.06
C THR A 55 -8.50 -8.55 -1.51
N ILE A 56 -7.76 -9.29 -2.34
CA ILE A 56 -6.42 -9.76 -2.01
C ILE A 56 -5.55 -8.52 -1.88
N THR A 57 -5.03 -8.26 -0.68
CA THR A 57 -4.12 -7.14 -0.45
C THR A 57 -2.70 -7.51 -0.86
N PHE A 58 -1.81 -6.53 -1.02
CA PHE A 58 -0.39 -6.82 -1.24
C PHE A 58 0.22 -7.75 -0.17
N LYS A 59 -0.12 -7.55 1.11
CA LYS A 59 0.35 -8.45 2.18
C LYS A 59 -0.19 -9.86 2.02
N ASP A 60 -1.42 -10.02 1.53
CA ASP A 60 -1.98 -11.34 1.20
C ASP A 60 -1.26 -11.95 0.00
N GLU A 61 -0.96 -11.18 -1.06
CA GLU A 61 -0.18 -11.65 -2.20
C GLU A 61 1.22 -12.13 -1.81
N LEU A 62 1.92 -11.39 -0.94
CA LEU A 62 3.21 -11.82 -0.41
C LEU A 62 3.09 -13.14 0.36
N ARG A 63 2.09 -13.25 1.24
CA ARG A 63 1.83 -14.49 2.00
C ARG A 63 1.50 -15.67 1.09
N ASP A 64 0.77 -15.43 0.01
CA ASP A 64 0.42 -16.47 -0.96
C ASP A 64 1.63 -16.91 -1.81
N ALA A 65 2.51 -15.96 -2.17
CA ALA A 65 3.72 -16.25 -2.93
C ALA A 65 4.78 -16.98 -2.09
N PHE A 66 4.75 -16.74 -0.79
CA PHE A 66 5.67 -17.28 0.21
C PHE A 66 4.86 -17.99 1.29
N PRO A 67 4.20 -19.11 0.94
CA PRO A 67 3.33 -19.82 1.86
C PRO A 67 4.18 -20.30 3.04
N VAL A 68 3.84 -19.81 4.22
CA VAL A 68 4.58 -20.13 5.41
C VAL A 68 3.93 -21.33 6.09
N PHE A 69 4.65 -22.44 6.18
CA PHE A 69 4.06 -23.74 6.52
C PHE A 69 3.98 -23.95 8.03
N ASN A 70 3.00 -23.34 8.70
CA ASN A 70 2.42 -23.88 9.95
C ASN A 70 1.19 -23.06 10.39
N ASP A 71 0.03 -23.69 10.62
CA ASP A 71 -1.13 -23.02 11.23
C ASP A 71 -0.95 -22.80 12.76
N GLU A 72 0.04 -23.45 13.38
CA GLU A 72 0.30 -23.42 14.83
C GLU A 72 1.38 -22.41 15.26
N LEU A 73 2.18 -21.88 14.32
CA LEU A 73 3.28 -20.96 14.61
C LEU A 73 3.21 -19.74 13.70
N ASP A 74 3.27 -18.54 14.29
CA ASP A 74 3.34 -17.29 13.51
C ASP A 74 4.72 -17.15 12.88
N THR A 75 4.77 -17.44 11.58
CA THR A 75 5.97 -17.42 10.75
C THR A 75 6.01 -16.20 9.83
N SER A 76 5.11 -15.22 10.05
CA SER A 76 5.09 -13.94 9.34
C SER A 76 6.42 -13.20 9.41
N PHE A 77 7.19 -13.41 10.48
CA PHE A 77 8.51 -12.81 10.68
C PHE A 77 9.49 -13.12 9.54
N LEU A 78 9.28 -14.20 8.78
CA LEU A 78 10.13 -14.58 7.64
C LEU A 78 9.96 -13.56 6.49
N ILE A 79 8.71 -13.25 6.14
CA ILE A 79 8.39 -12.33 5.03
C ILE A 79 8.42 -10.84 5.43
N GLU A 80 8.36 -10.52 6.73
CA GLU A 80 8.34 -9.14 7.22
C GLU A 80 9.56 -8.30 6.82
N LEU A 81 10.69 -8.93 6.50
CA LEU A 81 11.88 -8.20 6.02
C LEU A 81 11.62 -7.54 4.66
N LEU A 82 10.75 -8.13 3.83
CA LEU A 82 10.36 -7.55 2.53
C LEU A 82 9.51 -6.28 2.68
N HIS A 83 8.85 -6.07 3.83
CA HIS A 83 8.04 -4.87 4.10
C HIS A 83 8.85 -3.55 4.13
N TYR A 84 10.18 -3.63 4.17
CA TYR A 84 11.07 -2.47 4.16
C TYR A 84 11.50 -2.06 2.75
N PHE A 85 11.35 -2.93 1.75
CA PHE A 85 11.77 -2.64 0.39
C PHE A 85 10.75 -1.77 -0.35
N PRO A 86 11.18 -1.01 -1.36
CA PRO A 86 10.26 -0.27 -2.23
C PRO A 86 9.21 -1.20 -2.84
N MET A 87 7.95 -0.76 -2.85
CA MET A 87 6.83 -1.58 -3.30
C MET A 87 7.05 -2.18 -4.70
N ASP A 88 7.58 -1.41 -5.64
CA ASP A 88 7.83 -1.89 -7.01
C ASP A 88 8.81 -3.08 -7.05
N LYS A 89 9.71 -3.22 -6.07
CA LYS A 89 10.70 -4.32 -6.00
C LYS A 89 10.17 -5.58 -5.34
N VAL A 90 9.04 -5.52 -4.67
CA VAL A 90 8.44 -6.66 -3.96
C VAL A 90 7.05 -7.01 -4.49
N TYR A 91 6.51 -6.25 -5.44
CA TYR A 91 5.23 -6.51 -6.08
C TYR A 91 5.34 -7.65 -7.10
N ILE A 92 4.93 -8.85 -6.67
CA ILE A 92 5.10 -10.08 -7.45
C ILE A 92 4.12 -10.14 -8.62
N SER A 93 2.86 -9.79 -8.41
CA SER A 93 1.80 -9.94 -9.41
C SER A 93 1.91 -8.99 -10.61
N THR A 94 2.59 -7.85 -10.45
CA THR A 94 2.88 -6.89 -11.53
C THR A 94 4.12 -7.30 -12.34
N GLY A 95 4.90 -8.27 -11.87
CA GLY A 95 6.16 -8.68 -12.49
C GLY A 95 7.28 -7.64 -12.38
N SER A 96 7.12 -6.61 -11.55
CA SER A 96 8.16 -5.58 -11.30
C SER A 96 9.15 -5.98 -10.20
N TYR A 97 8.88 -7.11 -9.52
CA TYR A 97 9.69 -7.58 -8.41
C TYR A 97 11.16 -7.84 -8.77
N ASP A 98 12.02 -7.65 -7.78
CA ASP A 98 13.42 -8.00 -7.86
C ASP A 98 13.57 -9.51 -7.69
N GLN A 99 13.93 -10.20 -8.78
CA GLN A 99 14.11 -11.64 -8.80
C GLN A 99 15.10 -12.12 -7.75
N TYR A 100 16.15 -11.35 -7.45
CA TYR A 100 17.14 -11.74 -6.45
C TYR A 100 16.52 -11.75 -5.05
N LEU A 101 15.72 -10.74 -4.70
CA LEU A 101 14.99 -10.73 -3.42
C LEU A 101 14.01 -11.89 -3.30
N TYR A 102 13.28 -12.19 -4.39
CA TYR A 102 12.38 -13.33 -4.43
C TYR A 102 13.11 -14.66 -4.17
N ASP A 103 14.25 -14.87 -4.84
CA ASP A 103 15.06 -16.08 -4.68
C ASP A 103 15.65 -16.19 -3.25
N LEU A 104 16.06 -15.08 -2.66
CA LEU A 104 16.53 -15.04 -1.27
C LEU A 104 15.42 -15.44 -0.30
N GLU A 105 14.25 -14.82 -0.39
CA GLU A 105 13.10 -15.10 0.49
C GLU A 105 12.65 -16.55 0.35
N LYS A 106 12.52 -17.04 -0.90
CA LYS A 106 12.20 -18.44 -1.15
C LYS A 106 13.21 -19.38 -0.48
N THR A 107 14.50 -19.04 -0.53
CA THR A 107 15.54 -19.86 0.10
C THR A 107 15.44 -19.86 1.63
N ILE A 108 15.02 -18.75 2.24
CA ILE A 108 14.76 -18.69 3.69
C ILE A 108 13.68 -19.71 4.06
N ILE A 109 12.56 -19.69 3.34
CA ILE A 109 11.37 -20.52 3.60
C ILE A 109 11.68 -22.00 3.35
N ASP A 110 12.23 -22.34 2.19
CA ASP A 110 12.57 -23.72 1.84
C ASP A 110 13.52 -24.35 2.89
N ASN A 111 14.44 -23.57 3.45
CA ASN A 111 15.36 -24.04 4.48
C ASN A 111 14.74 -24.07 5.88
N TYR A 112 13.83 -23.16 6.18
CA TYR A 112 13.13 -23.15 7.45
C TYR A 112 12.28 -24.42 7.60
N ASP A 113 11.55 -24.81 6.54
CA ASP A 113 10.68 -25.99 6.53
C ASP A 113 11.41 -27.31 6.78
N VAL A 114 12.62 -27.44 6.24
CA VAL A 114 13.45 -28.65 6.42
C VAL A 114 14.29 -28.58 7.70
N GLY A 115 14.13 -27.54 8.50
CA GLY A 115 14.83 -27.32 9.76
C GLY A 115 16.27 -26.80 9.61
N ASN A 116 16.69 -26.34 8.44
CA ASN A 116 18.02 -25.77 8.15
C ASN A 116 18.12 -24.29 8.57
N TYR A 117 17.80 -24.00 9.83
CA TYR A 117 17.67 -22.63 10.36
C TYR A 117 18.91 -21.74 10.18
N GLN A 118 20.12 -22.30 10.27
CA GLN A 118 21.36 -21.54 10.05
C GLN A 118 21.47 -21.07 8.60
N VAL A 119 21.00 -21.86 7.63
CA VAL A 119 20.94 -21.46 6.23
C VAL A 119 19.91 -20.35 6.06
N SER A 120 18.70 -20.51 6.60
CA SER A 120 17.67 -19.47 6.61
C SER A 120 18.20 -18.15 7.17
N PHE A 121 18.95 -18.18 8.28
CA PHE A 121 19.57 -16.99 8.87
C PHE A 121 20.54 -16.29 7.90
N PHE A 122 21.37 -17.02 7.15
CA PHE A 122 22.27 -16.39 6.16
C PHE A 122 21.52 -15.68 5.05
N TYR A 123 20.45 -16.29 4.54
CA TYR A 123 19.66 -15.66 3.48
C TYR A 123 18.87 -14.46 4.02
N ALA A 124 18.38 -14.51 5.27
CA ALA A 124 17.83 -13.32 5.94
C ALA A 124 18.86 -12.19 6.07
N HIS A 125 20.13 -12.52 6.35
CA HIS A 125 21.21 -11.55 6.34
C HIS A 125 21.47 -10.99 4.92
N LEU A 126 21.36 -11.80 3.85
CA LEU A 126 21.50 -11.30 2.48
C LEU A 126 20.35 -10.35 2.10
N ILE A 127 19.13 -10.60 2.57
CA ILE A 127 18.01 -9.65 2.45
C ILE A 127 18.37 -8.35 3.18
N PHE A 128 18.87 -8.42 4.41
CA PHE A 128 19.32 -7.24 5.14
C PHE A 128 20.37 -6.42 4.37
N MET A 129 21.40 -7.08 3.83
CA MET A 129 22.43 -6.37 3.04
C MET A 129 21.87 -5.78 1.75
N SER A 130 20.91 -6.47 1.11
CA SER A 130 20.18 -5.94 -0.03
C SER A 130 19.44 -4.66 0.33
N TYR A 131 18.74 -4.64 1.46
CA TYR A 131 18.08 -3.43 1.95
C TYR A 131 19.06 -2.29 2.23
N VAL A 132 20.23 -2.60 2.82
CA VAL A 132 21.30 -1.60 3.01
C VAL A 132 21.69 -0.96 1.68
N TYR A 133 21.78 -1.73 0.59
CA TYR A 133 22.09 -1.20 -0.74
C TYR A 133 20.97 -0.29 -1.29
N TYR A 134 19.71 -0.66 -1.08
CA TYR A 134 18.55 0.21 -1.35
C TYR A 134 18.61 1.52 -0.55
N CYS A 135 18.99 1.46 0.73
CA CYS A 135 19.20 2.67 1.52
C CYS A 135 20.36 3.54 1.00
N VAL A 136 21.45 2.93 0.49
CA VAL A 136 22.57 3.66 -0.10
C VAL A 136 22.12 4.44 -1.35
N GLU A 137 21.40 3.77 -2.25
CA GLU A 137 20.83 4.40 -3.45
C GLU A 137 19.88 5.55 -3.07
N ARG A 138 18.96 5.31 -2.13
CA ARG A 138 18.01 6.32 -1.67
C ARG A 138 18.69 7.51 -1.00
N ALA A 139 19.71 7.28 -0.19
CA ALA A 139 20.50 8.35 0.42
C ALA A 139 21.23 9.19 -0.64
N ASN A 140 21.71 8.55 -1.72
CA ASN A 140 22.29 9.24 -2.87
C ASN A 140 21.25 10.10 -3.61
N GLN A 141 20.02 9.60 -3.80
CA GLN A 141 18.94 10.37 -4.43
C GLN A 141 18.55 11.61 -3.61
N LEU A 142 18.56 11.50 -2.27
CA LEU A 142 18.19 12.60 -1.37
C LEU A 142 19.32 13.61 -1.14
N GLN A 143 20.58 13.17 -1.13
CA GLN A 143 21.75 13.97 -0.77
C GLN A 143 22.95 13.69 -1.69
N PRO A 144 22.83 13.87 -3.02
CA PRO A 144 23.83 13.38 -3.98
C PRO A 144 25.22 13.97 -3.76
N ASP A 145 25.32 15.29 -3.51
CA ASP A 145 26.62 15.95 -3.34
C ASP A 145 27.34 15.45 -2.07
N ARG A 146 26.62 15.38 -0.95
CA ARG A 146 27.19 14.90 0.32
C ARG A 146 27.49 13.41 0.29
N MET A 147 26.74 12.63 -0.49
CA MET A 147 26.96 11.21 -0.65
C MET A 147 28.31 10.93 -1.32
N LYS A 148 28.69 11.72 -2.33
CA LYS A 148 30.02 11.62 -2.98
C LYS A 148 31.16 11.84 -1.98
N ASP A 149 31.02 12.84 -1.11
CA ASP A 149 32.03 13.18 -0.10
C ASP A 149 32.31 12.06 0.90
N VAL A 150 31.30 11.22 1.20
CA VAL A 150 31.44 10.11 2.17
C VAL A 150 31.67 8.77 1.51
N PHE A 151 31.11 8.53 0.33
CA PHE A 151 31.18 7.24 -0.34
C PHE A 151 32.54 7.02 -0.99
N TYR A 152 33.06 7.97 -1.78
CA TYR A 152 34.31 7.79 -2.51
C TYR A 152 35.54 7.52 -1.63
N PRO A 153 35.67 8.13 -0.44
CA PRO A 153 36.77 7.80 0.49
C PRO A 153 36.74 6.38 1.08
N ILE A 154 35.62 5.65 1.01
CA ILE A 154 35.54 4.27 1.49
C ILE A 154 36.31 3.35 0.53
N ASN A 155 37.31 2.62 1.02
CA ASN A 155 38.05 1.68 0.19
C ASN A 155 37.17 0.47 -0.17
N ALA A 156 37.25 0.00 -1.42
CA ALA A 156 36.65 -1.27 -1.81
C ALA A 156 37.37 -2.45 -1.14
N TYR A 157 36.69 -3.60 -1.09
CA TYR A 157 37.23 -4.81 -0.49
C TYR A 157 38.61 -5.15 -1.09
N ASN A 158 39.61 -5.40 -0.23
CA ASN A 158 40.97 -5.79 -0.64
C ASN A 158 41.66 -4.89 -1.69
N GLY A 159 41.32 -3.60 -1.76
CA GLY A 159 41.93 -2.67 -2.72
C GLY A 159 41.53 -2.96 -4.18
N ARG A 160 40.40 -3.64 -4.38
CA ARG A 160 39.82 -3.86 -5.70
C ARG A 160 39.59 -2.53 -6.43
N SER A 161 39.91 -2.51 -7.72
CA SER A 161 39.70 -1.35 -8.59
C SER A 161 38.30 -1.25 -9.17
N ASP A 162 37.43 -2.24 -8.91
CA ASP A 162 36.08 -2.36 -9.47
C ASP A 162 34.98 -1.86 -8.52
N LYS A 163 35.34 -0.93 -7.62
CA LYS A 163 34.38 -0.21 -6.76
C LYS A 163 33.27 0.40 -7.64
N PRO A 164 31.99 0.24 -7.27
CA PRO A 164 30.91 0.87 -8.02
C PRO A 164 31.01 2.39 -7.93
N ASP A 165 30.61 3.05 -9.01
CA ASP A 165 30.42 4.49 -9.06
C ASP A 165 28.97 4.83 -8.68
N LEU A 166 28.75 5.93 -7.96
CA LEU A 166 27.39 6.32 -7.53
C LEU A 166 26.51 6.82 -8.70
N GLU A 167 27.11 7.22 -9.82
CA GLU A 167 26.41 7.73 -11.00
C GLU A 167 26.23 6.65 -12.07
N HIS A 168 27.05 5.59 -12.06
CA HIS A 168 27.13 4.60 -13.14
C HIS A 168 27.30 3.15 -12.62
N TYR A 169 26.41 2.67 -11.75
CA TYR A 169 26.31 1.24 -11.39
C TYR A 169 25.26 0.52 -12.25
N ASN A 170 25.47 -0.77 -12.52
CA ASN A 170 24.56 -1.56 -13.36
C ASN A 170 23.43 -2.19 -12.55
N SER A 171 23.69 -2.46 -11.27
CA SER A 171 22.75 -3.04 -10.34
C SER A 171 23.04 -2.54 -8.94
N ILE A 172 22.02 -2.39 -8.11
CA ILE A 172 22.17 -1.99 -6.70
C ILE A 172 23.06 -2.96 -5.92
N TYR A 173 23.12 -4.23 -6.35
CA TYR A 173 23.96 -5.26 -5.78
C TYR A 173 25.46 -5.04 -6.06
N ASP A 174 25.83 -4.12 -6.94
CA ASP A 174 27.24 -3.73 -7.13
C ASP A 174 27.84 -3.12 -5.84
N PHE A 175 27.00 -2.57 -4.95
CA PHE A 175 27.42 -2.08 -3.63
C PHE A 175 27.95 -3.18 -2.70
N SER A 176 27.72 -4.45 -3.00
CA SER A 176 28.34 -5.59 -2.30
C SER A 176 29.87 -5.62 -2.36
N LYS A 177 30.47 -4.85 -3.26
CA LYS A 177 31.94 -4.70 -3.37
C LYS A 177 32.53 -3.78 -2.30
N ILE A 178 31.68 -3.03 -1.60
CA ILE A 178 32.06 -2.23 -0.42
C ILE A 178 32.10 -3.17 0.79
N PRO A 179 33.12 -3.10 1.66
CA PRO A 179 33.13 -3.89 2.89
C PRO A 179 31.88 -3.61 3.74
N GLU A 180 31.18 -4.66 4.17
CA GLU A 180 29.87 -4.56 4.85
C GLU A 180 29.89 -3.63 6.07
N LYS A 181 30.95 -3.67 6.88
CA LYS A 181 31.10 -2.78 8.06
C LYS A 181 31.33 -1.33 7.69
N GLU A 182 31.95 -1.09 6.53
CA GLU A 182 32.32 0.25 6.08
C GLU A 182 31.15 0.96 5.40
N ILE A 183 30.25 0.22 4.74
CA ILE A 183 29.14 0.79 3.98
C ILE A 183 28.21 1.64 4.87
N PHE A 184 28.01 1.26 6.13
CA PHE A 184 27.15 1.99 7.06
C PHE A 184 27.61 3.43 7.34
N LYS A 185 28.90 3.73 7.14
CA LYS A 185 29.45 5.07 7.41
C LYS A 185 28.83 6.14 6.52
N VAL A 186 28.31 5.78 5.35
CA VAL A 186 27.66 6.72 4.43
C VAL A 186 26.41 7.33 5.04
N PHE A 187 25.69 6.60 5.89
CA PHE A 187 24.45 7.06 6.51
C PHE A 187 24.62 8.18 7.54
N ARG A 188 25.87 8.55 7.87
CA ARG A 188 26.13 9.77 8.64
C ARG A 188 25.57 11.02 7.96
N ILE A 189 25.47 11.02 6.62
CA ILE A 189 24.89 12.15 5.89
C ILE A 189 23.40 12.32 6.21
N MET A 190 22.73 11.22 6.55
CA MET A 190 21.32 11.13 6.94
C MET A 190 21.13 11.22 8.46
N GLY A 191 22.19 11.48 9.22
CA GLY A 191 22.11 11.66 10.68
C GLY A 191 22.31 10.38 11.51
N MET A 192 22.75 9.27 10.90
CA MET A 192 23.07 8.06 11.68
C MET A 192 24.21 8.32 12.69
N GLU A 193 23.96 7.97 13.96
CA GLU A 193 24.90 8.16 15.05
C GLU A 193 26.07 7.15 15.03
N HIS A 194 27.18 7.53 15.66
CA HIS A 194 28.35 6.64 15.77
C HIS A 194 28.06 5.35 16.53
N SER A 195 27.18 5.41 17.53
CA SER A 195 26.67 4.26 18.30
C SER A 195 25.97 3.26 17.39
N GLN A 196 25.03 3.71 16.57
CA GLN A 196 24.27 2.89 15.63
C GLN A 196 25.17 2.21 14.59
N ILE A 197 26.15 2.94 14.02
CA ILE A 197 27.14 2.37 13.08
C ILE A 197 27.96 1.26 13.74
N ARG A 198 28.39 1.47 14.99
CA ARG A 198 29.14 0.47 15.74
C ARG A 198 28.29 -0.78 16.00
N ASP A 199 27.02 -0.61 16.34
CA ASP A 199 26.12 -1.72 16.64
C ASP A 199 25.83 -2.55 15.38
N LEU A 200 25.60 -1.91 14.22
CA LEU A 200 25.50 -2.57 12.91
C LEU A 200 26.80 -3.30 12.54
N SER A 201 27.96 -2.67 12.75
CA SER A 201 29.27 -3.28 12.47
C SER A 201 29.57 -4.48 13.37
N LYS A 202 29.09 -4.42 14.63
CA LYS A 202 29.18 -5.52 15.57
C LYS A 202 28.33 -6.69 15.10
N TYR A 203 27.09 -6.46 14.69
CA TYR A 203 26.23 -7.50 14.09
C TYR A 203 26.91 -8.23 12.94
N ILE A 204 27.56 -7.52 12.00
CA ILE A 204 28.31 -8.18 10.92
C ILE A 204 29.40 -9.10 11.48
N SER A 205 30.10 -8.68 12.53
CA SER A 205 31.14 -9.49 13.18
C SER A 205 30.55 -10.72 13.87
N ASP A 206 29.43 -10.54 14.58
CA ASP A 206 28.76 -11.61 15.31
C ASP A 206 28.14 -12.62 14.33
N ARG A 207 27.67 -12.18 13.15
CA ARG A 207 27.20 -13.04 12.07
C ARG A 207 28.31 -13.96 11.55
N ASP A 208 29.53 -13.45 11.41
CA ASP A 208 30.66 -14.22 10.85
C ASP A 208 30.96 -15.49 11.68
N ASP A 209 30.66 -15.49 12.99
CA ASP A 209 30.80 -16.67 13.85
C ASP A 209 29.88 -17.84 13.43
N TYR A 210 28.73 -17.54 12.82
CA TYR A 210 27.85 -18.56 12.24
C TYR A 210 28.38 -19.04 10.88
N ALA A 211 29.03 -18.16 10.10
CA ALA A 211 29.49 -18.45 8.74
C ALA A 211 30.70 -19.40 8.72
N HIS A 212 31.47 -19.42 9.81
CA HIS A 212 32.61 -20.30 9.95
C HIS A 212 32.18 -21.68 10.48
N ALA A 213 32.83 -22.73 9.97
CA ALA A 213 32.68 -24.09 10.49
C ALA A 213 33.29 -24.19 11.90
N THR A 214 32.54 -23.73 12.90
CA THR A 214 32.96 -23.66 14.31
C THR A 214 32.77 -24.97 15.06
N GLY A 215 32.22 -26.01 14.40
CA GLY A 215 31.91 -27.31 15.01
C GLY A 215 30.63 -27.30 15.86
N LYS A 216 29.92 -26.17 15.95
CA LYS A 216 28.56 -26.09 16.46
C LYS A 216 27.60 -26.61 15.38
N GLY A 217 26.58 -27.36 15.79
CA GLY A 217 25.51 -27.80 14.90
C GLY A 217 24.68 -26.62 14.38
N ASN A 218 23.66 -26.93 13.59
CA ASN A 218 22.65 -25.97 13.16
C ASN A 218 22.06 -25.20 14.35
N ILE A 219 21.77 -23.91 14.17
CA ILE A 219 21.12 -23.08 15.21
C ILE A 219 19.72 -23.60 15.51
N SER A 220 19.16 -23.25 16.68
CA SER A 220 17.76 -23.58 16.98
C SER A 220 16.78 -22.66 16.24
N GLU A 221 15.51 -23.07 16.20
CA GLU A 221 14.43 -22.24 15.64
C GLU A 221 14.26 -20.93 16.42
N GLU A 222 14.34 -20.99 17.75
CA GLU A 222 14.27 -19.80 18.61
C GLU A 222 15.45 -18.85 18.38
N GLU A 223 16.64 -19.38 18.13
CA GLU A 223 17.83 -18.59 17.79
C GLU A 223 17.68 -17.92 16.42
N LEU A 224 17.09 -18.60 15.43
CA LEU A 224 16.73 -17.99 14.15
C LEU A 224 15.73 -16.85 14.33
N ILE A 225 14.62 -17.08 15.03
CA ILE A 225 13.59 -16.07 15.29
C ILE A 225 14.21 -14.84 15.95
N HIS A 226 15.05 -15.05 16.97
CA HIS A 226 15.76 -13.97 17.65
C HIS A 226 16.66 -13.18 16.69
N ASN A 227 17.42 -13.88 15.85
CA ASN A 227 18.33 -13.27 14.89
C ASN A 227 17.59 -12.48 13.80
N VAL A 228 16.47 -13.00 13.27
CA VAL A 228 15.65 -12.28 12.29
C VAL A 228 15.00 -11.05 12.91
N HIS A 229 14.54 -11.12 14.17
CA HIS A 229 14.06 -9.93 14.88
C HIS A 229 15.15 -8.87 15.10
N ASN A 230 16.39 -9.29 15.37
CA ASN A 230 17.53 -8.37 15.44
C ASN A 230 17.78 -7.69 14.09
N ILE A 231 17.77 -8.47 12.99
CA ILE A 231 17.84 -7.94 11.61
C ILE A 231 16.75 -6.89 11.38
N ARG A 232 15.50 -7.22 11.69
CA ARG A 232 14.37 -6.29 11.58
C ARG A 232 14.62 -5.00 12.36
N GLY A 233 15.14 -5.11 13.59
CA GLY A 233 15.53 -3.94 14.39
C GLY A 233 16.60 -3.06 13.72
N TYR A 234 17.57 -3.66 13.05
CA TYR A 234 18.56 -2.91 12.25
C TYR A 234 17.96 -2.26 11.01
N MET A 235 17.02 -2.93 10.33
CA MET A 235 16.27 -2.37 9.21
C MET A 235 15.40 -1.19 9.66
N GLU A 236 14.79 -1.27 10.85
CA GLU A 236 14.04 -0.17 11.45
C GLU A 236 14.91 1.05 11.73
N VAL A 237 16.12 0.85 12.26
CA VAL A 237 17.09 1.95 12.47
C VAL A 237 17.44 2.65 11.15
N LEU A 238 17.63 1.89 10.07
CA LEU A 238 17.91 2.44 8.74
C LEU A 238 16.69 3.17 8.17
N ASN A 239 15.51 2.55 8.22
CA ASN A 239 14.24 3.12 7.78
C ASN A 239 13.96 4.47 8.46
N GLY A 240 14.22 4.56 9.77
CA GLY A 240 14.07 5.76 10.58
C GLY A 240 14.82 6.99 10.05
N LEU A 241 15.94 6.78 9.34
CA LEU A 241 16.72 7.87 8.73
C LEU A 241 15.98 8.56 7.59
N PHE A 242 15.04 7.87 6.93
CA PHE A 242 14.32 8.35 5.76
C PHE A 242 12.94 8.91 6.10
N LEU A 243 12.36 8.53 7.25
CA LEU A 243 11.02 8.97 7.68
C LEU A 243 10.80 10.49 7.67
N PRO A 244 11.78 11.37 8.04
CA PRO A 244 11.59 12.81 7.93
C PRO A 244 11.39 13.28 6.48
N SER A 245 12.14 12.73 5.53
CA SER A 245 12.01 13.06 4.11
C SER A 245 10.72 12.50 3.52
N VAL A 246 10.37 11.25 3.87
CA VAL A 246 9.11 10.60 3.48
C VAL A 246 7.90 11.42 3.94
N ARG A 247 7.91 11.86 5.20
CA ARG A 247 6.87 12.73 5.74
C ARG A 247 6.73 14.01 4.94
N GLU A 248 7.82 14.72 4.67
CA GLU A 248 7.74 16.01 3.96
C GLU A 248 7.23 15.84 2.53
N GLN A 249 7.68 14.79 1.82
CA GLN A 249 7.18 14.46 0.48
C GLN A 249 5.68 14.14 0.49
N TYR A 250 5.21 13.39 1.49
CA TYR A 250 3.79 13.08 1.64
C TYR A 250 2.95 14.33 1.93
N LEU A 251 3.42 15.21 2.81
CA LEU A 251 2.73 16.47 3.09
C LEU A 251 2.63 17.35 1.84
N GLN A 252 3.70 17.40 1.04
CA GLN A 252 3.69 18.11 -0.23
C GLN A 252 2.68 17.48 -1.20
N TYR A 253 2.64 16.15 -1.30
CA TYR A 253 1.66 15.42 -2.12
C TYR A 253 0.22 15.79 -1.77
N LEU A 254 -0.13 15.82 -0.47
CA LEU A 254 -1.47 16.21 -0.01
C LEU A 254 -1.75 17.70 -0.27
N LEU A 255 -0.80 18.59 0.06
CA LEU A 255 -0.97 20.04 -0.12
C LEU A 255 -1.20 20.45 -1.58
N GLU A 256 -0.54 19.79 -2.53
CA GLU A 256 -0.76 20.00 -3.97
C GLU A 256 -2.14 19.56 -4.44
N ARG A 257 -2.83 18.74 -3.65
CA ARG A 257 -4.10 18.11 -4.01
C ARG A 257 -5.28 18.56 -3.16
N VAL A 258 -5.09 19.53 -2.24
CA VAL A 258 -6.07 20.02 -1.24
C VAL A 258 -7.48 20.35 -1.77
N GLU A 259 -7.66 20.50 -3.08
CA GLU A 259 -8.93 20.82 -3.74
C GLU A 259 -9.47 19.70 -4.65
N TYR A 260 -8.86 18.52 -4.62
CA TYR A 260 -9.17 17.43 -5.52
C TYR A 260 -10.32 16.58 -4.97
N GLU A 261 -11.14 16.05 -5.87
CA GLU A 261 -12.19 15.10 -5.52
C GLU A 261 -11.58 13.80 -4.98
N CYS A 262 -12.34 13.07 -4.15
CA CYS A 262 -11.84 11.84 -3.51
C CYS A 262 -11.30 10.83 -4.51
N ASP A 263 -11.96 10.67 -5.66
CA ASP A 263 -11.54 9.75 -6.71
C ASP A 263 -10.14 10.05 -7.21
N SER A 264 -9.77 11.32 -7.35
CA SER A 264 -8.43 11.71 -7.81
C SER A 264 -7.34 11.38 -6.77
N ILE A 265 -7.66 11.41 -5.48
CA ILE A 265 -6.74 10.93 -4.43
C ILE A 265 -6.56 9.42 -4.55
N LEU A 266 -7.66 8.67 -4.66
CA LEU A 266 -7.63 7.21 -4.79
C LEU A 266 -6.87 6.76 -6.04
N GLU A 267 -7.09 7.42 -7.18
CA GLU A 267 -6.41 7.13 -8.45
C GLU A 267 -4.91 7.43 -8.39
N SER A 268 -4.50 8.49 -7.69
CA SER A 268 -3.08 8.90 -7.63
C SER A 268 -2.28 8.30 -6.48
N ALA A 269 -2.93 7.64 -5.51
CA ALA A 269 -2.27 7.11 -4.33
C ALA A 269 -1.27 5.98 -4.68
N ALA A 270 -1.63 5.11 -5.62
CA ALA A 270 -0.73 4.06 -6.13
C ALA A 270 0.53 4.69 -6.76
N ASP A 271 0.33 5.63 -7.70
CA ASP A 271 1.42 6.31 -8.39
C ASP A 271 2.33 7.03 -7.40
N TYR A 272 1.78 7.74 -6.41
CA TYR A 272 2.58 8.36 -5.36
C TYR A 272 3.47 7.35 -4.63
N ILE A 273 2.91 6.21 -4.22
CA ILE A 273 3.64 5.17 -3.47
C ILE A 273 4.78 4.59 -4.33
N PHE A 274 4.50 4.29 -5.61
CA PHE A 274 5.49 3.74 -6.53
C PHE A 274 6.58 4.76 -6.90
N ASP A 275 6.19 5.98 -7.30
CA ASP A 275 7.13 7.02 -7.73
C ASP A 275 8.06 7.48 -6.61
N ASN A 276 7.63 7.39 -5.35
CA ASN A 276 8.44 7.75 -4.18
C ASN A 276 9.15 6.56 -3.55
N ASN A 277 9.10 5.37 -4.18
CA ASN A 277 9.72 4.14 -3.69
C ASN A 277 9.34 3.84 -2.23
N ASN A 278 8.08 4.07 -1.87
CA ASN A 278 7.62 3.81 -0.52
C ASN A 278 7.59 2.30 -0.25
N SER A 279 7.87 1.93 0.99
CA SER A 279 7.73 0.56 1.49
C SER A 279 6.46 0.40 2.33
N ILE A 280 6.07 -0.83 2.65
CA ILE A 280 4.96 -1.09 3.58
C ILE A 280 5.18 -0.39 4.92
N ARG A 281 6.39 -0.46 5.49
CA ARG A 281 6.71 0.22 6.76
C ARG A 281 6.58 1.73 6.68
N GLU A 282 6.92 2.32 5.54
CA GLU A 282 6.71 3.75 5.32
C GLU A 282 5.24 4.11 5.15
N ILE A 283 4.46 3.29 4.44
CA ILE A 283 3.01 3.48 4.29
C ILE A 283 2.33 3.37 5.66
N GLU A 284 2.71 2.40 6.50
CA GLU A 284 2.24 2.28 7.89
C GLU A 284 2.54 3.55 8.69
N TYR A 285 3.78 4.07 8.60
CA TYR A 285 4.17 5.33 9.23
C TYR A 285 3.33 6.52 8.72
N LEU A 286 3.12 6.63 7.40
CA LEU A 286 2.32 7.70 6.80
C LEU A 286 0.87 7.64 7.28
N CYS A 287 0.25 6.46 7.29
CA CYS A 287 -1.11 6.25 7.78
C CYS A 287 -1.25 6.56 9.28
N GLY A 288 -0.17 6.44 10.05
CA GLY A 288 -0.11 6.79 11.47
C GLY A 288 0.11 8.28 11.77
N LEU A 289 0.22 9.16 10.75
CA LEU A 289 0.51 10.57 10.96
C LEU A 289 -0.65 11.34 11.62
N GLY A 290 -0.37 11.94 12.77
CA GLY A 290 -1.31 12.85 13.43
C GLY A 290 -1.37 14.23 12.77
N LEU A 291 -2.33 14.45 11.88
CA LEU A 291 -2.47 15.73 11.15
C LEU A 291 -2.63 16.97 12.04
N ARG A 292 -3.12 16.82 13.28
CA ARG A 292 -3.22 17.96 14.20
C ARG A 292 -1.86 18.55 14.55
N ARG A 293 -0.83 17.72 14.73
CA ARG A 293 0.54 18.20 14.98
C ARG A 293 1.08 18.93 13.74
N ILE A 294 0.76 18.41 12.56
CA ILE A 294 1.15 19.02 11.28
C ILE A 294 0.50 20.39 11.10
N GLN A 295 -0.78 20.54 11.47
CA GLN A 295 -1.46 21.83 11.45
C GLN A 295 -0.70 22.88 12.26
N ASP A 296 -0.33 22.54 13.49
CA ASP A 296 0.38 23.45 14.39
C ASP A 296 1.79 23.78 13.87
N GLU A 297 2.53 22.77 13.38
CA GLU A 297 3.90 22.93 12.88
C GLU A 297 4.00 23.75 11.58
N LYS A 298 3.03 23.59 10.67
CA LYS A 298 3.00 24.27 9.37
C LYS A 298 2.11 25.52 9.37
N GLU A 299 1.56 25.90 10.52
CA GLU A 299 0.64 27.04 10.69
C GLU A 299 -0.54 27.02 9.70
N LEU A 300 -1.10 25.83 9.45
CA LEU A 300 -2.15 25.67 8.44
C LEU A 300 -3.46 26.33 8.89
N SER A 301 -4.15 26.98 7.95
CA SER A 301 -5.49 27.48 8.19
C SER A 301 -6.44 26.32 8.57
N LYS A 302 -7.48 26.63 9.35
CA LYS A 302 -8.50 25.63 9.72
C LYS A 302 -9.12 24.97 8.49
N GLU A 303 -9.32 25.72 7.41
CA GLU A 303 -9.89 25.23 6.16
C GLU A 303 -8.98 24.21 5.48
N ILE A 304 -7.69 24.54 5.31
CA ILE A 304 -6.70 23.65 4.69
C ILE A 304 -6.55 22.38 5.53
N TYR A 305 -6.47 22.52 6.86
CA TYR A 305 -6.40 21.37 7.76
C TYR A 305 -7.58 20.41 7.59
N LEU A 306 -8.82 20.92 7.52
CA LEU A 306 -9.99 20.07 7.36
C LEU A 306 -10.01 19.35 6.01
N ARG A 307 -9.50 19.99 4.94
CA ARG A 307 -9.37 19.37 3.61
C ARG A 307 -8.33 18.26 3.60
N LEU A 308 -7.12 18.54 4.08
CA LEU A 308 -6.05 17.55 4.22
C LEU A 308 -6.48 16.34 5.05
N ARG A 309 -7.31 16.56 6.07
CA ARG A 309 -7.86 15.49 6.90
C ARG A 309 -8.71 14.51 6.11
N LYS A 310 -9.49 15.00 5.13
CA LYS A 310 -10.29 14.14 4.26
C LYS A 310 -9.42 13.35 3.29
N GLU A 311 -8.44 14.01 2.67
CA GLU A 311 -7.52 13.38 1.71
C GLU A 311 -6.66 12.32 2.37
N HIS A 312 -6.13 12.62 3.56
CA HIS A 312 -5.40 11.66 4.35
C HIS A 312 -6.27 10.46 4.74
N CYS A 313 -7.53 10.69 5.12
CA CYS A 313 -8.48 9.61 5.40
C CYS A 313 -8.73 8.75 4.15
N ALA A 314 -8.89 9.35 2.97
CA ALA A 314 -9.02 8.63 1.70
C ALA A 314 -7.76 7.82 1.37
N PHE A 315 -6.58 8.40 1.57
CA PHE A 315 -5.30 7.70 1.40
C PHE A 315 -5.18 6.50 2.36
N ILE A 316 -5.59 6.64 3.62
CA ILE A 316 -5.60 5.54 4.58
C ILE A 316 -6.55 4.43 4.14
N GLU A 317 -7.80 4.75 3.75
CA GLU A 317 -8.75 3.74 3.24
C GLU A 317 -8.16 3.00 2.04
N PHE A 318 -7.59 3.74 1.08
CA PHE A 318 -6.89 3.15 -0.07
C PHE A 318 -5.79 2.17 0.38
N CYS A 319 -4.97 2.57 1.34
CA CYS A 319 -3.86 1.73 1.80
C CYS A 319 -4.32 0.47 2.55
N ILE A 320 -5.40 0.57 3.32
CA ILE A 320 -6.03 -0.59 3.97
C ILE A 320 -6.54 -1.57 2.90
N GLU A 321 -7.28 -1.06 1.92
CA GLU A 321 -7.92 -1.86 0.88
C GLU A 321 -6.92 -2.55 -0.07
N ASN A 322 -5.80 -1.90 -0.39
CA ASN A 322 -4.86 -2.37 -1.41
C ASN A 322 -3.59 -3.00 -0.83
N TYR A 323 -3.13 -2.56 0.33
CA TYR A 323 -1.83 -3.00 0.89
C TYR A 323 -1.94 -3.77 2.21
N GLY A 324 -3.15 -3.97 2.76
CA GLY A 324 -3.32 -4.72 4.00
C GLY A 324 -2.74 -3.97 5.21
N ILE A 325 -2.77 -2.64 5.15
CA ILE A 325 -2.38 -1.79 6.27
C ILE A 325 -3.43 -1.93 7.36
N GLU A 326 -2.98 -2.08 8.61
CA GLU A 326 -3.91 -2.09 9.75
C GLU A 326 -4.51 -0.70 9.93
N ALA A 327 -5.81 -0.66 10.25
CA ALA A 327 -6.49 0.60 10.47
C ALA A 327 -5.85 1.38 11.63
N PRO A 328 -5.34 2.60 11.41
CA PRO A 328 -4.69 3.36 12.47
C PRO A 328 -5.68 3.76 13.56
N GLU A 329 -5.17 3.89 14.78
CA GLU A 329 -5.98 4.39 15.90
C GLU A 329 -6.58 5.76 15.57
N GLY A 330 -7.88 5.90 15.76
CA GLY A 330 -8.59 7.15 15.49
C GLY A 330 -9.08 7.33 14.05
N LEU A 331 -8.92 6.34 13.16
CA LEU A 331 -9.50 6.36 11.81
C LEU A 331 -11.00 6.67 11.82
N LEU A 332 -11.77 6.04 12.72
CA LEU A 332 -13.20 6.33 12.90
C LEU A 332 -13.46 7.81 13.24
N GLY A 333 -12.53 8.44 13.96
CA GLY A 333 -12.57 9.86 14.22
C GLY A 333 -12.37 10.68 12.94
N LEU A 334 -11.58 10.22 11.98
CA LEU A 334 -11.37 10.88 10.67
C LEU A 334 -12.56 10.71 9.73
N ARG A 335 -13.28 9.58 9.80
CA ARG A 335 -14.47 9.27 8.99
C ARG A 335 -15.74 9.99 9.47
N ASP A 336 -15.67 11.31 9.59
CA ASP A 336 -16.84 12.13 9.94
C ASP A 336 -17.80 12.34 8.73
N GLU A 337 -18.94 12.97 8.97
CA GLU A 337 -19.95 13.22 7.93
C GLU A 337 -19.39 14.01 6.75
N SER A 338 -18.48 14.95 7.02
CA SER A 338 -17.86 15.76 5.99
C SER A 338 -16.92 14.94 5.10
N TYR A 339 -16.29 13.91 5.67
CA TYR A 339 -15.51 12.93 4.92
C TYR A 339 -16.42 12.00 4.13
N LEU A 340 -17.50 11.48 4.72
CA LEU A 340 -18.42 10.60 4.01
C LEU A 340 -19.04 11.29 2.80
N PHE A 341 -19.45 12.56 2.94
CA PHE A 341 -19.90 13.38 1.80
C PHE A 341 -18.82 13.48 0.71
N TYR A 342 -17.57 13.75 1.11
CA TYR A 342 -16.43 13.82 0.19
C TYR A 342 -16.15 12.50 -0.52
N ARG A 343 -16.16 11.38 0.21
CA ARG A 343 -15.87 10.02 -0.27
C ARG A 343 -16.92 9.48 -1.23
N TYR A 344 -18.18 9.87 -1.02
CA TYR A 344 -19.33 9.36 -1.76
C TYR A 344 -20.05 10.45 -2.57
N LYS A 345 -19.36 11.55 -2.90
CA LYS A 345 -19.93 12.64 -3.70
C LYS A 345 -20.47 12.09 -5.02
N ASN A 346 -21.76 12.33 -5.28
CA ASN A 346 -22.51 11.78 -6.41
C ASN A 346 -22.58 10.24 -6.49
N LYS A 347 -22.29 9.55 -5.38
CA LYS A 347 -22.26 8.07 -5.25
C LYS A 347 -23.13 7.59 -4.08
N ALA A 348 -24.34 8.11 -3.95
CA ALA A 348 -25.29 7.76 -2.88
C ALA A 348 -25.57 6.25 -2.76
N LYS A 349 -25.63 5.54 -3.90
CA LYS A 349 -25.79 4.08 -3.90
C LYS A 349 -24.63 3.39 -3.20
N ASP A 350 -23.40 3.76 -3.55
CA ASP A 350 -22.19 3.18 -2.96
C ASP A 350 -22.14 3.45 -1.45
N TYR A 351 -22.58 4.62 -0.98
CA TYR A 351 -22.68 4.90 0.46
C TYR A 351 -23.66 3.93 1.15
N VAL A 352 -24.85 3.72 0.58
CA VAL A 352 -25.87 2.83 1.16
C VAL A 352 -25.37 1.39 1.24
N GLU A 353 -24.71 0.92 0.19
CA GLU A 353 -24.18 -0.45 0.15
C GLU A 353 -22.97 -0.62 1.08
N ASN A 354 -22.03 0.33 1.09
CA ASN A 354 -20.75 0.17 1.77
C ASN A 354 -20.75 0.62 3.23
N GLU A 355 -21.59 1.61 3.60
CA GLU A 355 -21.67 2.19 4.94
C GLU A 355 -22.92 1.73 5.71
N LEU A 356 -24.08 1.66 5.05
CA LEU A 356 -25.32 1.18 5.70
C LEU A 356 -25.46 -0.35 5.59
N GLY A 357 -24.67 -1.01 4.74
CA GLY A 357 -24.73 -2.47 4.55
C GLY A 357 -26.00 -2.95 3.86
N ILE A 358 -26.72 -2.05 3.19
CA ILE A 358 -27.99 -2.32 2.53
C ILE A 358 -27.71 -2.63 1.06
N ASN A 359 -27.98 -3.86 0.61
CA ASN A 359 -27.75 -4.28 -0.76
C ASN A 359 -28.99 -4.08 -1.64
N GLU A 360 -28.87 -3.35 -2.77
CA GLU A 360 -30.00 -3.00 -3.64
C GLU A 360 -30.78 -4.24 -4.11
N TYR A 361 -30.04 -5.28 -4.53
CA TYR A 361 -30.64 -6.51 -5.03
C TYR A 361 -31.42 -7.28 -3.97
N ARG A 362 -30.91 -7.33 -2.73
CA ARG A 362 -31.61 -7.98 -1.61
C ARG A 362 -32.87 -7.21 -1.22
N CYS A 363 -32.79 -5.88 -1.12
CA CYS A 363 -33.95 -5.03 -0.83
C CYS A 363 -35.09 -5.29 -1.82
N VAL A 364 -34.80 -5.24 -3.12
CA VAL A 364 -35.82 -5.44 -4.17
C VAL A 364 -36.42 -6.85 -4.10
N LYS A 365 -35.62 -7.88 -3.81
CA LYS A 365 -36.12 -9.26 -3.67
C LYS A 365 -37.05 -9.47 -2.48
N GLU A 366 -36.77 -8.77 -1.39
CA GLU A 366 -37.54 -8.87 -0.14
C GLU A 366 -38.75 -7.91 -0.12
N GLY A 367 -38.97 -7.18 -1.22
CA GLY A 367 -40.06 -6.20 -1.35
C GLY A 367 -39.81 -4.90 -0.59
N GLY A 368 -38.57 -4.66 -0.17
CA GLY A 368 -38.12 -3.41 0.44
C GLY A 368 -37.76 -2.35 -0.61
N GLU A 369 -37.83 -1.09 -0.21
CA GLU A 369 -37.38 0.04 -1.01
C GLU A 369 -35.88 0.32 -0.74
N PHE A 370 -35.11 0.57 -1.80
CA PHE A 370 -33.72 0.99 -1.64
C PHE A 370 -33.67 2.47 -1.26
N PRO A 371 -33.00 2.87 -0.16
CA PRO A 371 -33.19 4.17 0.48
C PRO A 371 -32.43 5.33 -0.22
N VAL A 372 -32.59 5.45 -1.54
CA VAL A 372 -32.00 6.51 -2.37
C VAL A 372 -33.08 7.19 -3.21
N TYR A 373 -33.26 8.48 -2.95
CA TYR A 373 -34.34 9.31 -3.46
C TYR A 373 -33.81 10.48 -4.29
N GLU A 374 -34.71 11.10 -5.04
CA GLU A 374 -34.46 12.40 -5.68
C GLU A 374 -34.42 13.50 -4.61
N CYS A 375 -33.38 14.34 -4.65
CA CYS A 375 -33.23 15.42 -3.70
C CYS A 375 -34.17 16.58 -4.07
N PRO A 376 -35.03 17.06 -3.15
CA PRO A 376 -35.93 18.17 -3.43
C PRO A 376 -35.21 19.52 -3.62
N GLU A 377 -33.94 19.62 -3.23
CA GLU A 377 -33.13 20.83 -3.43
C GLU A 377 -32.49 20.90 -4.82
N CYS A 378 -31.85 19.82 -5.25
CA CYS A 378 -31.04 19.82 -6.48
C CYS A 378 -31.60 18.95 -7.61
N GLY A 379 -32.64 18.15 -7.37
CA GLY A 379 -33.26 17.26 -8.36
C GLY A 379 -32.43 16.01 -8.70
N GLU A 380 -31.29 15.81 -8.06
CA GLU A 380 -30.43 14.64 -8.31
C GLU A 380 -30.86 13.45 -7.46
N LYS A 381 -30.80 12.23 -8.01
CA LYS A 381 -31.09 10.98 -7.29
C LYS A 381 -29.93 10.57 -6.38
N GLN A 382 -29.64 11.41 -5.38
CA GLN A 382 -28.47 11.32 -4.50
C GLN A 382 -28.84 11.53 -3.03
N LEU A 383 -30.13 11.58 -2.68
CA LEU A 383 -30.60 11.75 -1.30
C LEU A 383 -30.73 10.38 -0.62
N VAL A 384 -29.88 10.10 0.36
CA VAL A 384 -29.91 8.85 1.13
C VAL A 384 -30.73 9.04 2.40
N HIS A 385 -31.57 8.06 2.74
CA HIS A 385 -32.21 7.95 4.04
C HIS A 385 -31.46 6.96 4.95
N ASP A 386 -30.92 7.46 6.05
CA ASP A 386 -30.27 6.67 7.11
C ASP A 386 -31.28 6.52 8.27
N VAL A 387 -32.02 5.41 8.23
CA VAL A 387 -33.13 5.12 9.16
C VAL A 387 -32.66 5.07 10.61
N ASP A 388 -31.47 4.52 10.85
CA ASP A 388 -30.91 4.38 12.20
C ASP A 388 -30.61 5.74 12.83
N LYS A 389 -30.35 6.75 12.00
CA LYS A 389 -30.07 8.13 12.42
C LYS A 389 -31.24 9.09 12.17
N CYS A 390 -32.40 8.61 11.68
CA CYS A 390 -33.58 9.42 11.33
C CYS A 390 -33.21 10.66 10.48
N ARG A 391 -32.37 10.47 9.46
CA ARG A 391 -31.84 11.58 8.67
C ARG A 391 -31.78 11.28 7.18
N PHE A 392 -31.94 12.34 6.39
CA PHE A 392 -31.65 12.33 4.97
C PHE A 392 -30.43 13.20 4.66
N HIS A 393 -29.56 12.71 3.79
CA HIS A 393 -28.37 13.44 3.35
C HIS A 393 -28.19 13.33 1.84
N CYS A 394 -28.01 14.46 1.16
CA CYS A 394 -27.81 14.49 -0.29
C CYS A 394 -26.33 14.53 -0.66
N PHE A 395 -25.84 13.48 -1.32
CA PHE A 395 -24.45 13.39 -1.78
C PHE A 395 -24.14 14.20 -3.05
N ALA A 396 -25.12 14.92 -3.61
CA ALA A 396 -24.89 15.87 -4.70
C ALA A 396 -24.69 17.32 -4.20
N CYS A 397 -25.57 17.78 -3.29
CA CYS A 397 -25.62 19.18 -2.88
C CYS A 397 -25.34 19.42 -1.39
N ASP A 398 -25.02 18.38 -0.60
CA ASP A 398 -24.73 18.46 0.84
C ASP A 398 -25.94 18.89 1.70
N ALA A 399 -27.16 18.86 1.14
CA ALA A 399 -28.38 19.17 1.88
C ALA A 399 -28.72 18.06 2.89
N ASN A 400 -29.15 18.47 4.09
CA ASN A 400 -29.51 17.58 5.18
C ASN A 400 -30.95 17.83 5.60
N TYR A 401 -31.68 16.76 5.92
CA TYR A 401 -33.06 16.81 6.40
C TYR A 401 -33.30 15.76 7.49
N THR A 402 -34.35 15.96 8.27
CA THR A 402 -34.91 15.00 9.21
C THR A 402 -36.21 14.40 8.66
N ASP A 403 -36.72 13.36 9.31
CA ASP A 403 -38.02 12.75 8.98
C ASP A 403 -39.20 13.74 9.12
N GLU A 404 -39.02 14.84 9.84
CA GLU A 404 -40.04 15.87 10.00
C GLU A 404 -40.05 16.88 8.83
N ASP A 405 -38.93 17.04 8.15
CA ASP A 405 -38.74 18.02 7.08
C ASP A 405 -39.30 17.54 5.74
N LEU A 406 -39.39 16.22 5.54
CA LEU A 406 -39.76 15.59 4.28
C LEU A 406 -41.04 14.76 4.41
N ALA A 407 -41.78 14.65 3.30
CA ALA A 407 -42.95 13.79 3.18
C ALA A 407 -43.03 13.24 1.76
N PHE A 408 -43.69 12.09 1.59
CA PHE A 408 -44.01 11.57 0.28
C PHE A 408 -45.27 12.26 -0.27
N CYS A 409 -45.22 12.69 -1.53
CA CYS A 409 -46.37 13.23 -2.23
C CYS A 409 -47.47 12.16 -2.35
N GLU A 410 -48.69 12.47 -1.90
CA GLU A 410 -49.83 11.54 -1.95
C GLU A 410 -50.25 11.14 -3.38
N ARG A 411 -49.78 11.86 -4.41
CA ARG A 411 -50.14 11.61 -5.81
C ARG A 411 -49.09 10.85 -6.62
N CYS A 412 -47.83 11.27 -6.53
CA CYS A 412 -46.75 10.70 -7.35
C CYS A 412 -45.72 9.92 -6.55
N GLU A 413 -45.90 9.82 -5.22
CA GLU A 413 -45.00 9.11 -4.30
C GLU A 413 -43.56 9.63 -4.31
N SER A 414 -43.30 10.79 -4.92
CA SER A 414 -42.00 11.44 -4.88
C SER A 414 -41.80 12.13 -3.53
N LEU A 415 -40.59 12.05 -3.00
CA LEU A 415 -40.21 12.73 -1.77
C LEU A 415 -40.17 14.25 -2.00
N MET A 416 -40.76 15.01 -1.09
CA MET A 416 -40.85 16.47 -1.17
C MET A 416 -40.66 17.11 0.21
N ARG A 417 -40.35 18.42 0.24
CA ARG A 417 -40.40 19.18 1.50
C ARG A 417 -41.83 19.17 2.03
N LYS A 418 -41.97 18.90 3.33
CA LYS A 418 -43.27 18.91 3.99
C LYS A 418 -43.86 20.32 3.95
N SER A 419 -45.06 20.43 3.42
CA SER A 419 -45.87 21.66 3.46
C SER A 419 -46.97 21.47 4.50
N GLU A 420 -47.25 22.50 5.31
CA GLU A 420 -48.38 22.47 6.25
C GLU A 420 -49.73 22.48 5.52
N ASP A 421 -49.76 23.03 4.30
CA ASP A 421 -51.01 23.36 3.60
C ASP A 421 -51.43 22.31 2.56
N THR A 422 -50.51 21.49 2.06
CA THR A 422 -50.80 20.60 0.92
C THR A 422 -49.96 19.30 0.96
N PRO A 423 -50.57 18.11 0.89
CA PRO A 423 -49.85 16.84 0.88
C PRO A 423 -49.35 16.40 -0.52
N ILE A 424 -49.35 17.33 -1.49
CA ILE A 424 -49.05 17.07 -2.91
C ILE A 424 -47.92 18.00 -3.37
N CYS A 425 -46.99 17.50 -4.19
CA CYS A 425 -45.83 18.27 -4.66
C CYS A 425 -46.20 19.33 -5.69
N GLN A 426 -45.36 20.36 -5.84
CA GLN A 426 -45.62 21.48 -6.76
C GLN A 426 -45.81 21.03 -8.21
N SER A 427 -45.03 20.07 -8.71
CA SER A 427 -45.20 19.55 -10.06
C SER A 427 -46.58 18.91 -10.27
N CYS A 428 -47.06 18.16 -9.27
CA CYS A 428 -48.40 17.59 -9.31
C CYS A 428 -49.49 18.68 -9.23
N ILE A 429 -49.28 19.75 -8.46
CA ILE A 429 -50.19 20.90 -8.40
C ILE A 429 -50.25 21.60 -9.76
N ASP A 430 -49.09 21.89 -10.35
CA ASP A 430 -48.99 22.55 -11.65
C ASP A 430 -49.67 21.74 -12.76
N ASP A 431 -49.53 20.41 -12.72
CA ASP A 431 -50.22 19.51 -13.65
C ASP A 431 -51.74 19.49 -13.42
N MET A 432 -52.23 19.61 -12.19
CA MET A 432 -53.67 19.76 -11.91
C MET A 432 -54.25 21.09 -12.37
N MET A 433 -53.43 22.14 -12.48
CA MET A 433 -53.87 23.48 -12.91
C MET A 433 -53.80 23.70 -14.42
N LYS A 434 -53.16 22.78 -15.16
CA LYS A 434 -53.09 22.80 -16.64
C LYS A 434 -54.26 22.07 -17.31
N ASP A 435 -54.96 21.23 -16.56
CA ASP A 435 -56.25 20.63 -16.92
C ASP A 435 -57.42 21.55 -16.51
#